data_AF-A0A1V0UU57-F1
#
_entry.id   AF-A0A1V0UU57-F1
#
_cell.length_a   1.000
_cell.length_b   1.000
_cell.length_c   1.000
_cell.angle_alpha   90.00
_cell.angle_beta   90.00
_cell.angle_gamma   90.00
#
_symmetry.space_group_name_H-M   'P 1'
#
loop_
_entity.id
_entity.type
_entity.pdbx_description
1 polymer ?
#
loop_
_entity_poly.entity_id
_entity_poly.type
_entity_poly.pdbx_seq_one_letter_code
_entity_poly.pdbx_strand_id
1 'polypeptide(L)'
;MDSRIALRVELENAISEAGCTLSKLQQIGGSHIGNLSDILRREGRLRPITMKQLDTLTETLDLPEGHYYDLYLAECFFNNRLAVPRMKSFLIRCSELGKTDLVII
;
A
#
# COMPACT_ATOMS: atom_id res chain seq x y z
N MET A 1 -16.46 -1.74 -7.48
CA MET A 1 -15.76 -1.19 -6.30
C MET A 1 -14.56 -0.41 -6.83
N ASP A 2 -14.34 0.84 -6.41
CA ASP A 2 -13.13 1.58 -6.80
C ASP A 2 -11.93 0.87 -6.14
N SER A 3 -11.00 0.36 -6.96
CA SER A 3 -9.80 -0.34 -6.49
C SER A 3 -8.96 0.52 -5.53
N ARG A 4 -9.08 1.85 -5.64
CA ARG A 4 -8.47 2.82 -4.72
C ARG A 4 -9.10 2.84 -3.35
N ILE A 5 -10.31 2.36 -3.19
CA ILE A 5 -10.95 2.27 -1.87
C ILE A 5 -10.66 0.90 -1.25
N ALA A 6 -10.59 -0.16 -2.07
CA ALA A 6 -10.34 -1.53 -1.61
C ALA A 6 -9.03 -1.65 -0.81
N LEU A 7 -7.90 -1.14 -1.35
CA LEU A 7 -6.62 -1.19 -0.64
C LEU A 7 -6.69 -0.50 0.73
N ARG A 8 -7.37 0.65 0.82
CA ARG A 8 -7.48 1.42 2.06
C ARG A 8 -8.37 0.72 3.08
N VAL A 9 -9.46 0.11 2.62
CA VAL A 9 -10.36 -0.66 3.49
C VAL A 9 -9.63 -1.87 4.06
N GLU A 10 -8.90 -2.62 3.24
CA GLU A 10 -8.13 -3.76 3.73
C GLU A 10 -7.02 -3.35 4.71
N LEU A 11 -6.32 -2.25 4.44
CA LEU A 11 -5.35 -1.70 5.39
C LEU A 11 -6.04 -1.29 6.69
N GLU A 12 -7.16 -0.58 6.66
CA GLU A 12 -7.89 -0.22 7.89
C GLU A 12 -8.37 -1.44 8.67
N ASN A 13 -8.87 -2.48 7.98
CA ASN A 13 -9.28 -3.73 8.60
C ASN A 13 -8.10 -4.42 9.29
N ALA A 14 -6.98 -4.60 8.59
CA ALA A 14 -5.79 -5.22 9.15
C ALA A 14 -5.23 -4.46 10.36
N ILE A 15 -5.29 -3.12 10.32
CA ILE A 15 -4.89 -2.25 11.44
C ILE A 15 -5.81 -2.48 12.64
N SER A 16 -7.12 -2.56 12.41
CA SER A 16 -8.11 -2.82 13.45
C SER A 16 -7.96 -4.22 14.04
N GLU A 17 -7.72 -5.24 13.21
CA GLU A 17 -7.51 -6.63 13.62
C GLU A 17 -6.22 -6.81 14.42
N ALA A 18 -5.16 -6.11 14.04
CA ALA A 18 -3.89 -6.08 14.78
C ALA A 18 -3.98 -5.33 16.12
N GLY A 19 -5.14 -4.77 16.47
CA GLY A 19 -5.32 -3.97 17.70
C GLY A 19 -4.45 -2.72 17.75
N CYS A 20 -3.94 -2.27 16.60
CA CYS A 20 -3.05 -1.12 16.49
C CYS A 20 -3.85 0.12 16.11
N THR A 21 -3.50 1.27 16.68
CA THR A 21 -4.03 2.56 16.21
C THR A 21 -3.14 3.14 15.14
N LEU A 22 -3.72 3.95 14.24
CA LEU A 22 -2.97 4.67 13.20
C LEU A 22 -1.78 5.45 13.79
N SER A 23 -2.00 6.14 14.90
CA SER A 23 -0.96 6.87 15.61
C SER A 23 0.18 5.96 16.10
N LYS A 24 -0.16 4.74 16.53
CA LYS A 24 0.83 3.76 16.99
C LYS A 24 1.62 3.17 15.82
N LEU A 25 0.99 2.91 14.69
CA LEU A 25 1.67 2.49 13.47
C LEU A 25 2.62 3.58 12.96
N GLN A 26 2.19 4.85 12.96
CA GLN A 26 3.06 5.98 12.63
C GLN A 26 4.24 6.10 13.60
N GLN A 27 4.05 5.76 14.87
CA GLN A 27 5.12 5.74 15.86
C GLN A 27 6.10 4.58 15.61
N ILE A 28 5.61 3.40 15.22
CA ILE A 28 6.43 2.20 14.98
C ILE A 28 7.21 2.32 13.67
N GLY A 29 6.55 2.64 12.54
CA GLY A 29 7.22 2.78 11.25
C GLY A 29 7.78 4.19 10.95
N GLY A 30 7.65 5.11 11.91
CA GLY A 30 8.28 6.42 11.90
C GLY A 30 7.99 7.26 10.65
N SER A 31 8.98 8.07 10.23
CA SER A 31 8.85 8.99 9.09
C SER A 31 8.66 8.29 7.74
N HIS A 32 8.89 6.97 7.64
CA HIS A 32 8.74 6.21 6.39
C HIS A 32 7.29 5.90 6.03
N ILE A 33 6.43 5.83 7.04
CA ILE A 33 5.01 5.64 6.87
C ILE A 33 4.32 6.98 6.52
N GLY A 34 4.82 8.10 7.05
CA GLY A 34 4.23 9.43 6.84
C GLY A 34 2.89 9.61 7.56
N ASN A 35 2.06 10.57 7.12
CA ASN A 35 0.73 10.80 7.70
C ASN A 35 -0.27 9.73 7.25
N LEU A 36 -0.37 8.61 8.00
CA LEU A 36 -1.36 7.56 7.72
C LEU A 36 -2.78 8.07 7.73
N SER A 37 -3.08 9.03 8.58
CA SER A 37 -4.39 9.69 8.63
C SER A 37 -4.77 10.27 7.28
N ASP A 38 -3.85 10.92 6.56
CA ASP A 38 -4.09 11.50 5.23
C ASP A 38 -4.14 10.45 4.11
N ILE A 39 -3.49 9.30 4.33
CA ILE A 39 -3.38 8.23 3.36
C ILE A 39 -4.63 7.35 3.37
N LEU A 40 -5.11 7.00 4.57
CA LEU A 40 -6.32 6.20 4.77
C LEU A 40 -7.59 7.05 4.80
N ARG A 41 -7.48 8.39 4.82
CA ARG A 41 -8.66 9.26 4.78
C ARG A 41 -9.51 8.93 3.55
N ARG A 42 -10.72 8.43 3.84
CA ARG A 42 -11.74 8.11 2.82
C ARG A 42 -12.44 9.35 2.26
N GLU A 43 -12.37 10.48 2.98
CA GLU A 43 -12.98 11.76 2.58
C GLU A 43 -11.98 12.69 1.88
N GLY A 44 -12.30 13.08 0.64
CA GLY A 44 -11.57 14.07 -0.12
C GLY A 44 -10.62 13.49 -1.17
N ARG A 45 -9.42 14.06 -1.32
CA ARG A 45 -8.42 13.63 -2.31
C ARG A 45 -7.62 12.44 -1.76
N LEU A 46 -7.94 11.23 -2.21
CA LEU A 46 -7.14 10.02 -1.93
C LEU A 46 -5.68 10.26 -2.32
N ARG A 47 -4.79 10.39 -1.32
CA ARG A 47 -3.36 10.53 -1.58
C ARG A 47 -2.79 9.18 -2.01
N PRO A 48 -2.10 9.09 -3.15
CA PRO A 48 -1.54 7.82 -3.61
C PRO A 48 -0.54 7.28 -2.59
N ILE A 49 -0.65 5.97 -2.31
CA ILE A 49 0.30 5.25 -1.46
C ILE A 49 1.56 4.99 -2.27
N THR A 50 2.73 5.27 -1.70
CA THR A 50 4.01 4.87 -2.30
C THR A 50 4.34 3.42 -1.95
N MET A 51 5.09 2.71 -2.80
CA MET A 51 5.51 1.34 -2.51
C MET A 51 6.21 1.20 -1.15
N LYS A 52 7.11 2.14 -0.84
CA LYS A 52 7.82 2.16 0.45
C LYS A 52 6.86 2.25 1.65
N GLN A 53 5.82 3.07 1.55
CA GLN A 53 4.80 3.17 2.60
C GLN A 53 4.00 1.89 2.74
N LEU A 54 3.67 1.24 1.61
CA LEU A 54 2.96 -0.03 1.61
C LEU A 54 3.79 -1.13 2.27
N ASP A 55 5.06 -1.27 1.91
CA ASP A 55 5.94 -2.29 2.48
C ASP A 55 6.15 -2.05 3.97
N THR A 56 6.41 -0.79 4.38
CA THR A 56 6.59 -0.45 5.80
C THR A 56 5.31 -0.75 6.60
N LEU A 57 4.13 -0.46 6.04
CA LEU A 57 2.84 -0.82 6.66
C LEU A 57 2.67 -2.32 6.79
N THR A 58 2.99 -3.07 5.74
CA THR A 58 2.89 -4.53 5.70
C THR A 58 3.79 -5.15 6.76
N GLU A 59 5.03 -4.69 6.85
CA GLU A 59 6.01 -5.11 7.87
C GLU A 59 5.54 -4.75 9.29
N THR A 60 5.03 -3.53 9.49
CA THR A 60 4.54 -3.11 10.82
C THR A 60 3.31 -3.91 11.27
N LEU A 61 2.53 -4.41 10.32
CA LEU A 61 1.38 -5.29 10.57
C LEU A 61 1.79 -6.78 10.72
N ASP A 62 3.09 -7.08 10.70
CA ASP A 62 3.63 -8.45 10.76
C ASP A 62 3.07 -9.36 9.64
N LEU A 63 2.77 -8.76 8.48
CA LEU A 63 2.26 -9.45 7.30
C LEU A 63 3.41 -9.81 6.34
N PRO A 64 3.28 -10.90 5.56
CA PRO A 64 4.30 -11.27 4.60
C PRO A 64 4.47 -10.18 3.54
N GLU A 65 5.72 -9.90 3.15
CA GLU A 65 6.01 -8.93 2.11
C GLU A 65 5.19 -9.21 0.84
N GLY A 66 4.67 -8.15 0.23
CA GLY A 66 3.83 -8.26 -0.96
C GLY A 66 2.39 -8.73 -0.76
N HIS A 67 1.92 -8.86 0.48
CA HIS A 67 0.52 -9.19 0.79
C HIS A 67 -0.49 -8.28 0.06
N TYR A 68 -0.17 -6.98 -0.06
CA TYR A 68 -1.06 -5.98 -0.68
C TYR A 68 -0.74 -5.67 -2.15
N TYR A 69 0.12 -6.45 -2.82
CA TYR A 69 0.61 -6.11 -4.16
C TYR A 69 -0.48 -6.16 -5.22
N ASP A 70 -1.42 -7.10 -5.13
CA ASP A 70 -2.55 -7.19 -6.07
C ASP A 70 -3.46 -5.96 -5.97
N LEU A 71 -3.74 -5.53 -4.73
CA LEU A 71 -4.54 -4.34 -4.47
C LEU A 71 -3.80 -3.06 -4.89
N TYR A 72 -2.48 -2.99 -4.68
CA TYR A 72 -1.65 -1.88 -5.14
C TYR A 72 -1.58 -1.79 -6.67
N LEU A 73 -1.48 -2.93 -7.35
CA LEU A 73 -1.51 -3.02 -8.79
C LEU A 73 -2.84 -2.50 -9.34
N ALA A 74 -3.96 -2.93 -8.75
CA ALA A 74 -5.29 -2.45 -9.12
C ALA A 74 -5.46 -0.93 -8.90
N GLU A 75 -4.78 -0.33 -7.93
CA GLU A 75 -4.74 1.12 -7.76
C GLU A 75 -3.86 1.86 -8.79
N CYS A 76 -2.85 1.18 -9.36
CA CYS A 76 -2.00 1.78 -10.37
C CYS A 76 -2.75 2.03 -11.68
N PHE A 77 -3.82 1.28 -11.93
CA PHE A 77 -4.76 1.49 -13.02
C PHE A 77 -5.97 2.29 -12.51
N PHE A 78 -6.07 3.56 -12.89
CA PHE A 78 -7.21 4.41 -12.52
C PHE A 78 -7.72 5.19 -13.73
N ASN A 79 -9.05 5.23 -13.93
CA ASN A 79 -9.70 5.90 -15.07
C ASN A 79 -9.08 5.52 -16.43
N ASN A 80 -8.82 4.22 -16.65
CA ASN A 80 -8.17 3.71 -17.87
C ASN A 80 -6.78 4.31 -18.15
N ARG A 81 -6.12 4.86 -17.12
CA ARG A 81 -4.75 5.38 -17.19
C ARG A 81 -3.87 4.63 -16.21
N LEU A 82 -2.67 4.30 -16.65
CA LEU A 82 -1.64 3.70 -15.82
C LEU A 82 -0.81 4.80 -15.16
N ALA A 83 -0.68 4.74 -13.84
CA ALA A 83 0.28 5.54 -13.09
C ALA A 83 1.70 4.98 -13.29
N VAL A 84 2.32 5.29 -14.44
CA VAL A 84 3.65 4.78 -14.84
C VAL A 84 4.71 4.89 -13.74
N PRO A 85 4.83 6.01 -12.98
CA PRO A 85 5.82 6.09 -11.90
C PRO A 85 5.61 5.05 -10.79
N ARG A 86 4.34 4.76 -10.44
CA ARG A 86 3.99 3.77 -9.41
C ARG A 86 4.22 2.35 -9.89
N MET A 87 3.85 2.08 -11.15
CA MET A 87 4.13 0.79 -11.78
C MET A 87 5.63 0.52 -11.83
N LYS A 88 6.44 1.53 -12.15
CA LYS A 88 7.89 1.39 -12.14
C LYS A 88 8.43 1.04 -10.74
N SER A 89 7.97 1.74 -9.69
CA SER A 89 8.33 1.41 -8.31
C SER A 89 7.90 0.00 -7.91
N PHE A 90 6.70 -0.41 -8.33
CA PHE A 90 6.18 -1.76 -8.09
C PHE A 90 7.07 -2.83 -8.72
N LEU A 91 7.42 -2.67 -10.00
CA LEU A 91 8.26 -3.63 -10.73
C LEU A 91 9.68 -3.71 -10.15
N ILE A 92 10.28 -2.57 -9.79
CA ILE A 92 11.58 -2.55 -9.11
C ILE A 92 11.50 -3.33 -7.79
N ARG A 93 10.47 -3.07 -6.97
CA ARG A 93 10.32 -3.76 -5.69
C ARG A 93 10.07 -5.25 -5.85
N CYS A 94 9.25 -5.67 -6.81
CA CYS A 94 9.08 -7.10 -7.13
C CYS A 94 10.42 -7.76 -7.51
N SER A 95 11.27 -7.06 -8.25
CA SER A 95 12.61 -7.56 -8.59
C SER A 95 13.56 -7.66 -7.38
N GLU A 96 13.50 -6.71 -6.45
CA GLU A 96 14.29 -6.73 -5.20
C GLU A 96 13.89 -7.90 -4.29
N LEU A 97 12.61 -8.23 -4.26
CA LEU A 97 12.05 -9.31 -3.44
C LEU A 97 12.16 -10.70 -4.08
N GLY A 98 12.74 -10.80 -5.29
CA GLY A 98 12.78 -12.06 -6.04
C GLY A 98 11.40 -12.58 -6.45
N LYS A 99 10.35 -11.74 -6.37
CA LYS A 99 8.97 -12.07 -6.79
C LYS A 99 8.81 -11.88 -8.29
N THR A 100 9.65 -12.56 -9.06
CA THR A 100 9.63 -12.49 -10.53
C THR A 100 8.36 -13.13 -11.13
N ASP A 101 7.65 -13.98 -10.39
CA ASP A 101 6.38 -14.60 -10.84
C ASP A 101 5.28 -13.57 -11.17
N LEU A 102 5.33 -12.38 -10.56
CA LEU A 102 4.40 -11.27 -10.82
C LEU A 102 4.81 -10.41 -12.03
N VAL A 103 5.99 -10.67 -12.62
CA VAL A 103 6.62 -9.88 -13.69
C VAL A 103 6.69 -10.67 -15.01
N ILE A 104 6.25 -11.93 -15.03
CA ILE A 104 6.17 -12.72 -16.26
C ILE A 104 4.93 -12.26 -17.04
N ILE A 105 5.17 -11.39 -18.04
CA ILE A 105 4.22 -10.95 -19.07
C ILE A 105 4.38 -11.86 -20.29
#